data_AF-N9AAA3-F1
#
_entry.id   AF-N9AAA3-F1
#
_cell.length_a   1.000
_cell.length_b   1.000
_cell.length_c   1.000
_cell.angle_alpha   90.00
_cell.angle_beta   90.00
_cell.angle_gamma   90.00
#
_symmetry.space_group_name_H-M   'P 1'
#
loop_
_entity.id
_entity.type
_entity.pdbx_description
1 polymer ?
#
loop_
_entity_poly.entity_id
_entity_poly.type
_entity_poly.pdbx_seq_one_letter_code
_entity_poly.pdbx_strand_id
1 'polypeptide(L)'
;MKTEVVERKLNQSGMKKAITYGILLMMVFISAVFVVFQVFEYRQDYRKLSSYLRERDDLNAEWGRLLIEQQTFGATAQIGTRAVTQLRMYSPPVSQTVVISLPQTSDVKK
;
A
#
# COMPACT_ATOMS: atom_id res chain seq x y z
N MET A 1 -22.31 -19.91 -74.02
CA MET A 1 -21.22 -20.51 -73.20
C MET A 1 -20.38 -19.49 -72.41
N LYS A 2 -20.11 -18.25 -72.88
CA LYS A 2 -19.30 -17.27 -72.12
C LYS A 2 -20.06 -16.54 -70.99
N THR A 3 -21.38 -16.42 -71.09
CA THR A 3 -22.23 -15.68 -70.15
C THR A 3 -22.43 -16.40 -68.80
N GLU A 4 -22.62 -17.72 -68.81
CA GLU A 4 -22.83 -18.52 -67.58
C GLU A 4 -21.59 -18.56 -66.67
N VAL A 5 -20.39 -18.50 -67.25
CA VAL A 5 -19.12 -18.52 -66.48
C VAL A 5 -18.90 -17.20 -65.74
N VAL A 6 -19.33 -16.09 -66.33
CA VAL A 6 -19.23 -14.75 -65.73
C VAL A 6 -20.21 -14.60 -64.57
N GLU A 7 -21.43 -15.12 -64.73
CA GLU A 7 -22.47 -15.10 -63.70
C GLU A 7 -22.08 -15.96 -62.47
N ARG A 8 -21.50 -17.15 -62.70
CA ARG A 8 -20.96 -17.99 -61.61
C ARG A 8 -19.80 -17.32 -60.86
N LYS A 9 -18.89 -16.62 -61.55
CA LYS A 9 -17.79 -15.88 -60.89
C LYS A 9 -18.30 -14.70 -60.05
N LEU A 10 -19.34 -13.99 -60.52
CA LEU A 10 -19.98 -12.92 -59.77
C LEU A 10 -20.62 -13.43 -58.47
N ASN A 11 -21.38 -14.54 -58.53
CA ASN A 11 -21.99 -15.14 -57.35
C ASN A 11 -20.94 -15.71 -56.38
N GLN A 12 -19.88 -16.35 -56.88
CA GLN A 12 -18.77 -16.84 -56.05
C GLN A 12 -18.03 -15.71 -55.33
N SER A 13 -17.86 -14.55 -55.96
CA SER A 13 -17.26 -13.36 -55.35
C SER A 13 -18.17 -12.76 -54.26
N GLY A 14 -19.48 -12.69 -54.51
CA GLY A 14 -20.47 -12.25 -53.52
C GLY A 14 -20.50 -13.16 -52.29
N MET A 15 -20.54 -14.49 -52.49
CA MET A 15 -20.53 -15.48 -51.41
C MET A 15 -19.26 -15.39 -50.56
N LYS A 16 -18.08 -15.23 -51.19
CA LYS A 16 -16.82 -15.05 -50.47
C LYS A 16 -16.82 -13.80 -49.60
N LYS A 17 -17.32 -12.66 -50.12
CA LYS A 17 -17.43 -11.42 -49.34
C LYS A 17 -18.39 -11.58 -48.16
N ALA A 18 -19.54 -12.22 -48.36
CA ALA A 18 -20.49 -12.48 -47.29
C ALA A 18 -19.89 -13.34 -46.17
N ILE A 19 -19.13 -14.38 -46.52
CA ILE A 19 -18.41 -15.21 -45.54
C ILE A 19 -17.35 -14.38 -44.79
N THR A 20 -16.55 -13.57 -45.50
CA THR A 20 -15.55 -12.71 -44.86
C THR A 20 -16.19 -11.73 -43.87
N TYR A 21 -17.29 -11.07 -44.24
CA TYR A 21 -18.00 -10.17 -43.33
C TYR A 21 -18.64 -10.91 -42.15
N GLY A 22 -19.17 -12.11 -42.36
CA GLY A 22 -19.70 -12.95 -41.28
C GLY A 22 -18.63 -13.34 -40.25
N ILE A 23 -17.45 -13.75 -40.72
CA ILE A 23 -16.31 -14.07 -39.85
C ILE A 23 -15.85 -12.83 -39.08
N LEU A 24 -15.73 -11.68 -39.75
CA LEU A 24 -15.32 -10.44 -39.11
C LEU A 24 -16.32 -10.01 -38.02
N LEU A 25 -17.62 -10.10 -38.29
CA LEU A 25 -18.67 -9.78 -37.33
C LEU A 25 -18.60 -10.72 -36.12
N MET A 26 -18.42 -12.03 -36.35
CA MET A 26 -18.28 -13.00 -35.28
C MET A 26 -17.03 -12.73 -34.42
N MET A 27 -15.90 -12.38 -35.04
CA MET A 27 -14.67 -12.05 -34.35
C MET A 27 -14.82 -10.77 -33.48
N VAL A 28 -15.51 -9.76 -33.99
CA VAL A 28 -15.83 -8.54 -33.22
C VAL A 28 -16.77 -8.86 -32.06
N PHE A 29 -17.77 -9.71 -32.27
CA PHE A 29 -18.71 -10.11 -31.23
C PHE A 29 -18.02 -10.86 -30.09
N ILE A 30 -17.16 -11.82 -30.44
CA ILE A 30 -16.35 -12.57 -29.45
C ILE A 30 -15.46 -11.61 -28.67
N SER A 31 -14.79 -10.67 -29.35
CA SER A 31 -13.95 -9.66 -28.70
C SER A 31 -14.75 -8.81 -27.70
N ALA A 32 -15.94 -8.34 -28.09
CA ALA A 32 -16.80 -7.54 -27.23
C ALA A 32 -17.20 -8.31 -25.96
N VAL A 33 -17.57 -9.59 -26.09
CA VAL A 33 -17.89 -10.45 -24.94
C VAL A 33 -16.66 -10.63 -24.03
N PHE A 34 -15.48 -10.89 -24.62
CA PHE A 34 -14.24 -11.08 -23.87
C PHE A 34 -13.86 -9.85 -23.02
N VAL A 35 -14.02 -8.65 -23.56
CA VAL A 35 -13.74 -7.40 -22.84
C VAL A 35 -14.64 -7.26 -21.61
N VAL A 36 -15.93 -7.61 -21.73
CA VAL A 36 -16.86 -7.58 -20.59
C VAL A 36 -16.45 -8.55 -19.50
N PHE A 37 -16.08 -9.78 -19.87
CA PHE A 37 -15.57 -10.77 -18.91
C PHE A 37 -14.30 -10.30 -18.21
N GLN A 38 -13.34 -9.76 -18.98
CA GLN A 38 -12.10 -9.23 -18.42
C GLN A 38 -12.36 -8.10 -17.42
N VAL A 39 -13.29 -7.18 -17.71
CA VAL A 39 -13.65 -6.10 -16.79
C VAL A 39 -14.32 -6.66 -15.52
N PHE A 40 -15.16 -7.68 -15.65
CA PHE A 40 -15.81 -8.31 -14.52
C PHE A 40 -14.79 -8.97 -13.58
N GLU A 41 -13.89 -9.80 -14.13
CA GLU A 41 -12.81 -10.44 -13.37
C GLU A 41 -11.90 -9.41 -12.71
N TYR A 42 -11.48 -8.40 -13.48
CA TYR A 42 -10.67 -7.29 -12.96
C TYR A 42 -11.33 -6.62 -11.76
N ARG A 43 -12.64 -6.33 -11.83
CA ARG A 43 -13.38 -5.72 -10.71
C ARG A 43 -13.50 -6.66 -9.51
N GLN A 44 -13.56 -7.98 -9.72
CA GLN A 44 -13.60 -8.95 -8.63
C GLN A 44 -12.25 -9.05 -7.91
N ASP A 45 -11.16 -9.15 -8.66
CA ASP A 45 -9.81 -9.25 -8.10
C ASP A 45 -9.38 -7.94 -7.46
N TYR A 46 -9.71 -6.80 -8.08
CA TYR A 46 -9.46 -5.49 -7.48
C TYR A 46 -10.19 -5.31 -6.15
N ARG A 47 -11.41 -5.85 -6.01
CA ARG A 47 -12.14 -5.81 -4.72
C ARG A 47 -11.41 -6.58 -3.63
N LYS A 48 -10.89 -7.78 -3.93
CA LYS A 48 -10.09 -8.57 -2.98
C LYS A 48 -8.79 -7.86 -2.61
N LEU A 49 -8.08 -7.30 -3.61
CA LEU A 49 -6.87 -6.52 -3.34
C LEU A 49 -7.17 -5.32 -2.44
N SER A 50 -8.26 -4.61 -2.75
CA SER A 50 -8.69 -3.44 -1.97
C SER A 50 -9.05 -3.80 -0.53
N SER A 51 -9.62 -4.98 -0.27
CA SER A 51 -9.90 -5.41 1.11
C SER A 51 -8.63 -5.68 1.90
N TYR A 52 -7.65 -6.35 1.30
CA TYR A 52 -6.36 -6.59 1.96
C TYR A 52 -5.59 -5.30 2.22
N LEU A 53 -5.65 -4.34 1.29
CA LEU A 53 -5.03 -3.02 1.50
C LEU A 53 -5.68 -2.29 2.69
N ARG A 54 -7.01 -2.32 2.80
CA ARG A 54 -7.72 -1.72 3.94
C ARG A 54 -7.34 -2.36 5.27
N GLU A 55 -7.28 -3.69 5.32
CA GLU A 55 -6.88 -4.42 6.53
C GLU A 55 -5.45 -4.06 6.94
N ARG A 56 -4.52 -4.01 5.98
CA ARG A 56 -3.13 -3.60 6.22
C ARG A 56 -3.05 -2.16 6.75
N ASP A 57 -3.84 -1.26 6.19
CA ASP A 57 -3.85 0.15 6.60
C ASP A 57 -4.43 0.32 8.02
N ASP A 58 -5.44 -0.47 8.39
CA ASP A 58 -6.01 -0.51 9.75
C ASP A 58 -4.97 -1.02 10.76
N LEU A 59 -4.31 -2.14 10.46
CA LEU A 59 -3.21 -2.67 11.29
C LEU A 59 -2.06 -1.68 11.45
N ASN A 60 -1.71 -0.94 10.39
CA ASN A 60 -0.68 0.10 10.48
C ASN A 60 -1.11 1.26 11.37
N ALA A 61 -2.39 1.64 11.35
CA ALA A 61 -2.92 2.68 12.23
C ALA A 61 -2.87 2.23 13.70
N GLU A 62 -3.29 0.99 13.99
CA GLU A 62 -3.17 0.39 15.33
C GLU A 62 -1.72 0.32 15.80
N TRP A 63 -0.82 -0.16 14.94
CA TRP A 63 0.61 -0.22 15.24
C TRP A 63 1.19 1.16 15.54
N GLY A 64 0.82 2.18 14.77
CA GLY A 64 1.23 3.57 15.03
C GLY A 64 0.75 4.06 16.40
N ARG A 65 -0.50 3.74 16.77
CA ARG A 65 -1.04 4.06 18.10
C ARG A 65 -0.27 3.35 19.21
N LEU A 66 -0.04 2.05 19.07
CA LEU A 66 0.72 1.25 20.04
C LEU A 66 2.16 1.77 20.21
N LEU A 67 2.79 2.20 19.12
CA LEU A 67 4.13 2.78 19.17
C LEU A 67 4.13 4.07 19.99
N ILE A 68 3.13 4.94 19.80
CA ILE A 68 2.99 6.16 20.61
C ILE A 68 2.78 5.81 22.08
N GLU A 69 1.90 4.84 22.38
CA GLU A 69 1.67 4.35 23.73
C GLU A 69 2.98 3.85 24.36
N GLN A 70 3.77 3.04 23.64
CA GLN A 70 5.09 2.56 24.07
C GLN A 70 6.08 3.70 24.35
N GLN A 71 6.16 4.69 23.46
CA GLN A 71 7.02 5.87 23.67
C GLN A 71 6.60 6.65 24.92
N THR A 72 5.30 6.74 25.22
CA THR A 72 4.82 7.35 26.47
C THR A 72 5.04 6.50 27.73
N PHE A 73 5.11 5.16 27.64
CA PHE A 73 5.40 4.30 28.80
C PHE A 73 6.83 4.49 29.34
N GLY A 74 7.79 4.86 28.49
CA GLY A 74 9.16 5.21 28.86
C GLY A 74 9.36 6.69 29.22
N ALA A 75 8.31 7.51 29.19
CA ALA A 75 8.43 8.93 29.46
C ALA A 75 8.93 9.17 30.89
N THR A 76 9.94 10.04 31.03
CA THR A 76 10.62 10.38 32.29
C THR A 76 9.64 10.74 33.41
N ALA A 77 8.47 11.31 33.07
CA ALA A 77 7.41 11.61 34.03
C ALA A 77 6.89 10.36 34.76
N GLN A 78 6.58 9.26 34.06
CA GLN A 78 6.09 8.04 34.73
C GLN A 78 7.17 7.34 35.55
N ILE A 79 8.41 7.33 35.03
CA ILE A 79 9.56 6.77 35.77
C ILE A 79 9.82 7.58 37.04
N GLY A 80 9.79 8.92 36.94
CA GLY A 80 9.95 9.82 38.08
C GLY A 80 8.86 9.63 39.14
N THR A 81 7.58 9.53 38.74
CA THR A 81 6.50 9.25 39.68
C THR A 81 6.70 7.91 40.38
N ARG A 82 7.01 6.82 39.65
CA ARG A 82 7.25 5.51 40.28
C ARG A 82 8.47 5.53 41.21
N ALA A 83 9.53 6.23 40.84
CA ALA A 83 10.70 6.41 41.70
C ALA A 83 10.34 7.10 43.03
N VAL A 84 9.50 8.13 42.99
CA VAL A 84 9.04 8.82 44.20
C VAL A 84 8.05 7.96 45.00
N THR A 85 7.06 7.34 44.36
CA THR A 85 5.97 6.66 45.08
C THR A 85 6.34 5.25 45.55
N GLN A 86 7.08 4.48 44.75
CA GLN A 86 7.41 3.08 45.04
C GLN A 86 8.79 2.95 45.70
N LEU A 87 9.79 3.66 45.18
CA LEU A 87 11.16 3.60 45.68
C LEU A 87 11.47 4.68 46.73
N ARG A 88 10.51 5.58 47.03
CA ARG A 88 10.67 6.70 47.97
C ARG A 88 11.87 7.59 47.65
N MET A 89 12.25 7.66 46.38
CA MET A 89 13.31 8.56 45.93
C MET A 89 12.82 10.01 46.07
N TYR A 90 13.72 10.89 46.48
CA TYR A 90 13.45 12.33 46.58
C TYR A 90 14.65 13.09 46.01
N SER A 91 14.40 14.28 45.48
CA SER A 91 15.49 15.16 45.05
C SER A 91 16.09 15.81 46.29
N PRO A 92 17.40 15.67 46.55
CA PRO A 92 18.02 16.25 47.74
C PRO A 92 17.96 17.79 47.68
N PRO A 93 17.63 18.46 48.80
CA PRO A 93 17.64 19.92 48.88
C PRO A 93 19.06 20.49 48.78
N VAL A 94 19.16 21.78 48.49
CA VAL A 94 20.45 22.51 48.35
C VAL A 94 21.39 22.34 49.54
N SER A 95 20.87 22.12 50.75
CA SER A 95 21.68 21.87 51.96
C SER A 95 22.45 20.54 51.94
N GLN A 96 22.06 19.59 51.07
CA GLN A 96 22.67 18.27 50.93
C GLN A 96 23.45 18.10 49.62
N THR A 97 23.64 19.19 48.85
CA THR A 97 24.33 19.18 47.55
C THR A 97 25.66 19.91 47.64
N VAL A 98 26.75 19.28 47.20
CA VAL A 98 28.09 19.88 47.13
C VAL A 98 28.54 19.94 45.67
N VAL A 99 28.86 21.13 45.18
CA VAL A 99 29.40 21.33 43.83
C VAL A 99 30.91 21.21 43.89
N ILE A 100 31.46 20.23 43.18
CA ILE A 100 32.91 20.00 43.09
C ILE A 100 33.37 20.59 41.76
N SER A 101 34.14 21.66 41.79
CA SER A 101 34.85 22.15 40.60
C SER A 101 36.07 21.26 40.37
N LEU A 102 36.14 20.63 39.19
CA LEU A 102 37.32 19.90 38.76
C LEU A 102 38.54 20.84 38.81
N PRO A 103 39.69 20.38 39.34
CA PRO A 103 40.88 21.21 39.40
C PRO A 103 41.23 21.66 37.98
N GLN A 104 41.18 22.97 37.74
CA GLN A 104 41.74 23.54 36.53
C GLN A 104 43.23 23.21 36.57
N THR A 105 43.69 22.36 35.66
CA THR A 105 45.12 22.09 35.51
C THR A 105 45.76 23.42 35.13
N SER A 106 46.38 24.09 36.09
CA SER A 106 47.21 25.25 35.82
C SER A 106 48.32 24.80 34.90
N ASP A 107 48.33 25.32 33.67
CA ASP A 107 49.41 25.18 32.71
C ASP A 107 50.75 25.29 33.44
N VAL A 108 51.50 24.17 33.45
CA VAL A 108 52.89 24.15 33.86
C VAL A 108 53.63 25.02 32.85
N LYS A 109 53.86 26.26 33.25
CA LYS A 109 54.63 27.24 32.49
C LYS A 109 56.05 26.67 32.28
N LYS A 110 56.37 26.52 31.00
CA LYS A 110 57.69 26.16 30.46
C LYS A 110 58.80 27.07 30.97
#